data_AF-A0AAU3Q9A4-F1
#
_entry.id   AF-A0AAU3Q9A4-F1
#
_cell.length_a   1.000
_cell.length_b   1.000
_cell.length_c   1.000
_cell.angle_alpha   90.00
_cell.angle_beta   90.00
_cell.angle_gamma   90.00
#
_symmetry.space_group_name_H-M   'P 1'
#
loop_
_entity.id
_entity.type
_entity.pdbx_description
1 polymer ?
#
loop_
_entity_poly.entity_id
_entity_poly.type
_entity_poly.pdbx_seq_one_letter_code
_entity_poly.pdbx_strand_id
1 'polypeptide(L)'
;MCDPWVPQYYVEGRRVEPGRLYRLRDGGWAEPSPRRCPNGHLLGAGRVLAGTVACPRVGGFHRTHICRTCEAVIYTPARLPECRHDRMVPAEVWEANSAAADEVLEDPPSP
;
A
#
# COMPACT_ATOMS: atom_id res chain seq x y z
N MET A 1 -13.24 17.83 20.30
CA MET A 1 -12.75 16.52 19.84
C MET A 1 -12.93 16.49 18.34
N CYS A 2 -11.84 16.39 17.57
CA CYS A 2 -11.95 16.30 16.11
C CYS A 2 -12.35 14.86 15.74
N ASP A 3 -13.33 14.71 14.85
CA ASP A 3 -13.73 13.39 14.37
C ASP A 3 -12.53 12.63 13.76
N PRO A 4 -12.41 11.31 13.99
CA PRO A 4 -11.34 10.54 13.40
C PRO A 4 -11.46 10.57 11.88
N TRP A 5 -10.37 10.89 11.20
CA TRP A 5 -10.31 10.86 9.75
C TRP A 5 -10.55 9.44 9.23
N VAL A 6 -11.44 9.29 8.24
CA VAL A 6 -11.75 8.02 7.58
C VAL A 6 -11.40 8.10 6.09
N PRO A 7 -10.59 7.17 5.56
CA PRO A 7 -10.25 7.15 4.15
C PRO A 7 -11.48 6.93 3.27
N GLN A 8 -11.55 7.66 2.16
CA GLN A 8 -12.55 7.44 1.11
C GLN A 8 -11.87 6.80 -0.10
N TYR A 9 -12.38 5.65 -0.53
CA TYR A 9 -11.81 4.85 -1.60
C TYR A 9 -12.55 5.04 -2.90
N TYR A 10 -11.81 5.00 -4.02
CA TYR A 10 -12.35 5.27 -5.34
C TYR A 10 -11.87 4.26 -6.39
N VAL A 11 -12.73 4.02 -7.37
CA VAL A 11 -12.42 3.36 -8.65
C VAL A 11 -13.08 4.17 -9.76
N GLU A 12 -12.30 4.61 -10.77
CA GLU A 12 -12.77 5.49 -11.87
C GLU A 12 -13.59 6.71 -11.38
N GLY A 13 -13.15 7.34 -10.30
CA GLY A 13 -13.84 8.51 -9.72
C GLY A 13 -15.10 8.20 -8.91
N ARG A 14 -15.56 6.94 -8.84
CA ARG A 14 -16.70 6.52 -8.02
C ARG A 14 -16.23 6.09 -6.63
N ARG A 15 -16.91 6.55 -5.58
CA ARG A 15 -16.65 6.08 -4.21
C ARG A 15 -17.17 4.65 -4.05
N VAL A 16 -16.34 3.77 -3.52
CA VAL A 16 -16.66 2.34 -3.34
C VAL A 16 -16.06 1.78 -2.05
N GLU A 17 -16.49 0.59 -1.64
CA GLU A 17 -15.96 -0.08 -0.45
C GLU A 17 -14.58 -0.71 -0.74
N PRO A 18 -13.60 -0.57 0.17
CA PRO A 18 -12.30 -1.22 0.01
C PRO A 18 -12.36 -2.75 0.16
N GLY A 19 -11.25 -3.43 -0.15
CA GLY A 19 -11.09 -4.87 0.10
C GLY A 19 -11.78 -5.78 -0.91
N ARG A 20 -12.16 -5.24 -2.08
CA ARG A 20 -12.77 -5.99 -3.19
C ARG A 20 -12.19 -5.49 -4.51
N LEU A 21 -12.28 -6.32 -5.55
CA LEU A 21 -11.98 -5.92 -6.92
C LEU A 21 -13.23 -5.38 -7.60
N TYR A 22 -13.07 -4.30 -8.38
CA TYR A 22 -14.14 -3.69 -9.16
C TYR A 22 -13.79 -3.75 -10.63
N ARG A 23 -14.79 -4.09 -11.45
CA ARG A 23 -14.65 -4.12 -12.90
C ARG A 23 -14.60 -2.69 -13.46
N LEU A 24 -13.59 -2.44 -14.29
CA LEU A 24 -13.36 -1.19 -15.01
C LEU A 24 -14.15 -1.17 -16.32
N ARG A 25 -14.31 0.02 -16.91
CA ARG A 25 -15.02 0.18 -18.19
C ARG A 25 -14.31 -0.49 -19.36
N ASP A 26 -13.00 -0.58 -19.31
CA ASP A 26 -12.16 -1.29 -20.29
C ASP A 26 -12.19 -2.82 -20.13
N GLY A 27 -12.94 -3.33 -19.14
CA GLY A 27 -13.04 -4.76 -18.86
C GLY A 27 -12.00 -5.28 -17.86
N GLY A 28 -11.04 -4.44 -17.45
CA GLY A 28 -10.06 -4.75 -16.42
C GLY A 28 -10.63 -4.80 -15.01
N TRP A 29 -9.76 -5.06 -14.03
CA TRP A 29 -10.10 -5.07 -12.60
C TRP A 29 -9.16 -4.16 -11.83
N ALA A 30 -9.71 -3.44 -10.85
CA ALA A 30 -8.92 -2.60 -9.96
C ALA A 30 -9.33 -2.78 -8.50
N GLU A 31 -8.36 -2.70 -7.61
CA GLU A 31 -8.60 -2.44 -6.20
C GLU A 31 -8.90 -0.94 -5.99
N PRO A 32 -9.83 -0.59 -5.08
CA PRO A 32 -10.05 0.79 -4.68
C PRO A 32 -8.83 1.40 -4.00
N SER A 33 -8.53 2.66 -4.33
CA SER A 33 -7.47 3.42 -3.68
C SER A 33 -8.01 4.66 -2.97
N PRO A 34 -7.43 5.06 -1.83
CA PRO A 34 -7.79 6.31 -1.18
C PRO A 34 -7.34 7.50 -2.03
N ARG A 35 -8.18 8.53 -2.14
CA ARG A 35 -7.86 9.72 -2.96
C ARG A 35 -6.99 10.75 -2.22
N ARG A 36 -7.05 10.76 -0.90
CA ARG A 36 -6.30 11.69 -0.04
C ARG A 36 -5.71 10.98 1.17
N CYS A 37 -4.61 11.50 1.68
CA CYS A 37 -4.08 11.10 3.00
C CYS A 37 -4.79 11.86 4.14
N PRO A 38 -4.58 11.48 5.41
CA PRO A 38 -5.12 12.19 6.56
C PRO A 38 -4.78 13.68 6.60
N ASN A 39 -3.61 14.05 6.05
CA ASN A 39 -3.14 15.44 5.96
C ASN A 39 -3.64 16.17 4.69
N GLY A 40 -4.56 15.57 3.93
CA GLY A 40 -5.23 16.21 2.79
C GLY A 40 -4.50 16.14 1.44
N HIS A 41 -3.25 15.65 1.38
CA HIS A 41 -2.50 15.50 0.13
C HIS A 41 -3.20 14.52 -0.83
N LEU A 42 -3.18 14.84 -2.12
CA LEU A 42 -3.72 13.95 -3.16
C LEU A 42 -2.82 12.73 -3.35
N LEU A 43 -3.43 11.56 -3.29
CA LEU A 43 -2.79 10.29 -3.59
C LEU A 43 -3.07 9.92 -5.07
N GLY A 44 -2.07 9.39 -5.74
CA GLY A 44 -2.11 9.08 -7.17
C GLY A 44 -0.71 8.74 -7.71
N ALA A 45 -0.59 8.58 -9.02
CA ALA A 45 0.66 8.21 -9.68
C ALA A 45 1.84 9.10 -9.22
N GLY A 46 2.94 8.46 -8.80
CA GLY A 46 4.14 9.15 -8.29
C GLY A 46 4.00 9.82 -6.92
N ARG A 47 2.80 9.85 -6.31
CA ARG A 47 2.52 10.51 -5.02
C ARG A 47 2.17 9.54 -3.90
N VAL A 48 1.93 8.29 -4.24
CA VAL A 48 1.64 7.22 -3.29
C VAL A 48 2.54 6.02 -3.58
N LEU A 49 3.05 5.40 -2.51
CA LEU A 49 3.61 4.06 -2.59
C LEU A 49 2.50 3.07 -2.16
N ALA A 50 2.06 2.24 -3.09
CA ALA A 50 1.09 1.18 -2.83
C ALA A 50 1.84 -0.10 -2.47
N GLY A 51 1.46 -0.75 -1.37
CA GLY A 51 2.15 -1.94 -0.88
C GLY A 51 1.22 -2.94 -0.20
N THR A 52 1.80 -4.02 0.27
CA THR A 52 1.13 -5.04 1.08
C THR A 52 1.95 -5.27 2.33
N VAL A 53 1.31 -5.45 3.47
CA VAL A 53 1.97 -6.02 4.66
C VAL A 53 1.18 -7.21 5.16
N ALA A 54 1.85 -8.36 5.27
CA ALA A 54 1.24 -9.56 5.82
C ALA A 54 0.84 -9.32 7.29
N CYS A 55 -0.38 -9.73 7.64
CA CYS A 55 -0.92 -9.56 8.97
C CYS A 55 -1.88 -10.71 9.31
N PRO A 56 -1.46 -11.64 10.18
CA PRO A 56 -2.31 -12.77 10.57
C PRO A 56 -3.53 -12.31 11.37
N ARG A 57 -3.46 -11.15 12.05
CA ARG A 57 -4.58 -10.63 12.86
C ARG A 57 -5.82 -10.30 12.03
N VAL A 58 -5.63 -9.88 10.78
CA VAL A 58 -6.71 -9.63 9.81
C VAL A 58 -6.94 -10.81 8.87
N GLY A 59 -6.31 -11.96 9.14
CA GLY A 59 -6.46 -13.18 8.34
C GLY A 59 -5.84 -13.10 6.94
N GLY A 60 -4.81 -12.26 6.74
CA GLY A 60 -4.20 -12.10 5.42
C GLY A 60 -3.19 -10.96 5.39
N PHE A 61 -3.57 -9.83 4.83
CA PHE A 61 -2.68 -8.67 4.67
C PHE A 61 -3.43 -7.35 4.81
N HIS A 62 -2.70 -6.28 5.14
CA HIS A 62 -3.14 -4.93 4.90
C HIS A 62 -2.59 -4.44 3.57
N ARG A 63 -3.46 -3.91 2.71
CA ARG A 63 -3.07 -3.03 1.62
C ARG A 63 -2.61 -1.71 2.25
N THR A 64 -1.43 -1.24 1.90
CA THR A 64 -0.86 0.01 2.38
C THR A 64 -0.83 1.06 1.26
N HIS A 65 -1.15 2.30 1.63
CA HIS A 65 -0.96 3.47 0.77
C HIS A 65 -0.16 4.51 1.57
N ILE A 66 1.09 4.73 1.19
CA ILE A 66 2.01 5.64 1.88
C ILE A 66 2.10 6.93 1.07
N CYS A 67 1.73 8.05 1.69
CA CYS A 67 1.84 9.36 1.07
C CYS A 67 3.33 9.72 0.90
N ARG A 68 3.78 9.97 -0.34
CA ARG A 68 5.19 10.35 -0.57
C ARG A 68 5.54 11.77 -0.13
N THR A 69 4.54 12.58 0.24
CA THR A 69 4.75 13.96 0.71
C THR A 69 4.93 14.04 2.22
N CYS A 70 4.19 13.25 2.99
CA CYS A 70 4.19 13.36 4.46
C CYS A 70 4.26 12.01 5.17
N GLU A 71 4.53 10.93 4.43
CA GLU A 71 4.76 9.57 4.92
C GLU A 71 3.60 8.94 5.70
N ALA A 72 2.44 9.62 5.76
CA ALA A 72 1.24 9.07 6.35
C ALA A 72 0.86 7.75 5.67
N VAL A 73 0.67 6.71 6.48
CA VAL A 73 0.31 5.36 6.03
C VAL A 73 -1.17 5.10 6.25
N ILE A 74 -1.86 4.68 5.19
CA ILE A 74 -3.23 4.19 5.27
C ILE A 74 -3.20 2.66 5.17
N TYR A 75 -3.74 1.99 6.17
CA TYR A 75 -3.92 0.53 6.18
C TYR A 75 -5.34 0.16 5.80
N THR A 76 -5.47 -0.84 4.94
CA THR A 76 -6.77 -1.39 4.52
C THR A 76 -6.75 -2.92 4.63
N PRO A 77 -7.51 -3.56 5.55
CA PRO A 77 -8.35 -2.96 6.58
C PRO A 77 -7.58 -2.05 7.54
N ALA A 78 -8.28 -1.22 8.33
CA ALA A 78 -7.63 -0.33 9.29
C ALA A 78 -6.75 -1.13 10.28
N ARG A 79 -5.61 -0.55 10.66
CA ARG A 79 -4.68 -1.17 11.61
C ARG A 79 -5.33 -1.25 12.99
N LEU A 80 -5.30 -2.43 13.61
CA LEU A 80 -5.72 -2.65 14.98
C LEU A 80 -4.52 -2.63 15.94
N PRO A 81 -4.70 -2.34 17.24
CA PRO A 81 -3.61 -2.37 18.22
C PRO A 81 -2.89 -3.72 18.30
N GLU A 82 -3.55 -4.82 17.95
CA GLU A 82 -3.00 -6.17 17.97
C GLU A 82 -2.26 -6.54 16.68
N CYS A 83 -2.29 -5.68 15.67
CA CYS A 83 -1.52 -5.90 14.45
C CYS A 83 -0.01 -5.79 14.74
N ARG A 84 0.74 -6.86 14.42
CA ARG A 84 2.20 -7.00 14.67
C ARG A 84 2.96 -7.00 13.34
N HIS A 85 2.97 -5.86 12.67
CA HIS A 85 3.63 -5.66 11.38
C HIS A 85 4.33 -4.29 11.31
N ASP A 86 4.72 -3.81 12.49
CA ASP A 86 5.53 -2.62 12.76
C ASP A 86 7.04 -2.91 12.75
N ARG A 87 7.42 -4.18 12.60
CA ARG A 87 8.81 -4.57 12.41
C ARG A 87 9.28 -4.01 11.08
N MET A 88 9.88 -2.82 11.13
CA MET A 88 10.94 -2.47 10.22
C MET A 88 11.84 -3.71 10.16
N VAL A 89 12.02 -4.21 8.95
CA VAL A 89 13.08 -5.16 8.66
C VAL A 89 14.37 -4.53 9.22
N PRO A 90 15.15 -5.22 10.07
CA PRO A 90 16.41 -4.67 10.56
C PRO A 90 17.23 -4.13 9.38
N ALA A 91 17.90 -2.99 9.55
CA ALA A 91 18.60 -2.31 8.46
C ALA A 91 19.56 -3.26 7.71
N GLU A 92 20.24 -4.14 8.46
CA GLU A 92 21.08 -5.22 7.95
C GLU A 92 20.36 -6.17 6.97
N VAL A 93 19.10 -6.52 7.23
CA VAL A 93 18.30 -7.37 6.35
C VAL A 93 17.81 -6.58 5.13
N TRP A 94 17.54 -5.29 5.27
CA TRP A 94 17.22 -4.41 4.13
C TRP A 94 18.42 -4.23 3.20
N GLU A 95 19.60 -3.95 3.75
CA GLU A 95 20.86 -3.83 3.00
C GLU A 95 21.20 -5.12 2.27
N ALA A 96 21.12 -6.27 2.96
CA ALA A 96 21.34 -7.58 2.34
C ALA A 96 20.37 -7.86 1.19
N ASN A 97 19.07 -7.60 1.37
CA ASN A 97 18.07 -7.78 0.31
C ASN A 97 18.27 -6.82 -0.88
N SER A 98 18.77 -5.61 -0.62
CA SER A 98 19.05 -4.63 -1.68
C SER A 98 20.26 -5.06 -2.51
N ALA A 99 21.34 -5.48 -1.86
CA ALA A 99 22.53 -6.00 -2.53
C ALA A 99 22.22 -7.25 -3.38
N ALA A 100 21.41 -8.18 -2.85
CA ALA A 100 20.98 -9.36 -3.59
C ALA A 100 20.07 -9.04 -4.79
N ALA A 101 19.28 -7.96 -4.74
CA ALA A 101 18.45 -7.54 -5.88
C ALA A 101 19.30 -6.99 -7.04
N ASP A 102 20.42 -6.34 -6.73
CA ASP A 102 21.35 -5.82 -7.73
C ASP A 102 22.12 -6.97 -8.44
N GLU A 103 22.43 -8.07 -7.75
CA GLU A 103 23.07 -9.25 -8.34
C GLU A 103 22.15 -10.03 -9.31
N VAL A 104 20.83 -10.01 -9.10
CA VAL A 104 19.86 -10.72 -9.96
C VAL A 104 19.59 -9.99 -11.29
N LEU A 105 20.01 -8.74 -11.42
CA LEU A 105 19.87 -7.93 -12.64
C LEU A 105 21.07 -8.07 -13.60
N GLU A 106 22.08 -8.88 -13.28
CA GLU A 106 23.11 -9.24 -14.26
C GLU A 106 22.51 -10.17 -15.32
N ASP A 107 22.64 -9.79 -16.60
CA ASP A 107 22.07 -10.48 -17.77
C ASP A 107 22.36 -12.00 -17.71
N PRO A 108 21.36 -12.88 -17.93
CA PRO A 108 21.66 -14.31 -18.07
C PRO A 108 22.68 -14.50 -19.21
N PRO A 109 23.64 -15.43 -19.07
CA PRO A 109 24.64 -15.64 -20.11
C PRO A 109 23.94 -15.93 -21.43
N SER A 110 24.28 -15.14 -22.46
CA SER A 110 23.80 -15.35 -23.83
C SER A 110 24.16 -16.77 -24.30
N PRO A 111 23.29 -17.42 -25.11
CA PRO A 111 23.47 -18.80 -25.54
C PRO A 111 24.73 -19.04 -26.37
#